data_AF-A9BW55-F1
#
_entry.id   AF-A9BW55-F1
#
_cell.length_a   1.000
_cell.length_b   1.000
_cell.length_c   1.000
_cell.angle_alpha   90.00
_cell.angle_beta   90.00
_cell.angle_gamma   90.00
#
_symmetry.space_group_name_H-M   'P 1'
#
loop_
_entity.id
_entity.type
_entity.pdbx_description
1 polymer ?
#
loop_
_entity_poly.entity_id
_entity_poly.type
_entity_poly.pdbx_seq_one_letter_code
_entity_poly.pdbx_strand_id
1 'polypeptide(L)'
;MTENFDADEIRAIRAKLLGFQSRCKQISNEIGERKSLTIDEKERLQELYTSLKADLKAESAALRKCWDDLSRAEECFYEPAIRKAAIALRPATNSNPITSGWFSALYDCEGEFSYVLFNLEKLDI
;
A
#
# COMPACT_ATOMS: atom_id res chain seq x y z
N MET A 1 25.72 -12.68 -7.20
CA MET A 1 25.91 -11.81 -6.04
C MET A 1 24.66 -11.93 -5.20
N THR A 2 24.73 -12.65 -4.08
CA THR A 2 23.72 -12.53 -3.03
C THR A 2 24.02 -11.20 -2.33
N GLU A 3 23.27 -10.15 -2.65
CA GLU A 3 23.30 -8.91 -1.86
C GLU A 3 22.89 -9.29 -0.43
N ASN A 4 23.74 -8.98 0.54
CA ASN A 4 23.46 -9.24 1.94
C ASN A 4 22.69 -8.05 2.50
N PHE A 5 21.37 -8.14 2.55
CA PHE A 5 20.51 -7.13 3.16
C PHE A 5 20.50 -7.31 4.68
N ASP A 6 20.36 -6.21 5.42
CA ASP A 6 20.21 -6.30 6.87
C ASP A 6 18.88 -6.99 7.23
N ALA A 7 18.95 -8.00 8.09
CA ALA A 7 17.81 -8.84 8.44
C ALA A 7 16.73 -8.08 9.22
N ASP A 8 17.13 -7.16 10.11
CA ASP A 8 16.20 -6.35 10.89
C ASP A 8 15.48 -5.35 10.00
N GLU A 9 16.20 -4.77 9.06
CA GLU A 9 15.65 -3.87 8.05
C GLU A 9 14.63 -4.57 7.14
N ILE A 10 14.96 -5.75 6.61
CA ILE A 10 14.03 -6.50 5.77
C ILE A 10 12.77 -6.89 6.56
N ARG A 11 12.92 -7.28 7.83
CA ARG A 11 11.78 -7.54 8.72
C ARG A 11 10.92 -6.30 8.94
N ALA A 12 11.54 -5.13 9.13
CA ALA A 12 10.83 -3.87 9.30
C ALA A 12 10.06 -3.46 8.03
N ILE A 13 10.70 -3.55 6.86
CA ILE A 13 10.06 -3.30 5.55
C ILE A 13 8.88 -4.24 5.36
N ARG A 14 9.08 -5.55 5.58
CA ARG A 14 8.02 -6.57 5.46
C ARG A 14 6.83 -6.24 6.36
N ALA A 15 7.07 -5.87 7.62
CA ALA A 15 6.02 -5.51 8.56
C ALA A 15 5.20 -4.30 8.08
N LYS A 16 5.87 -3.23 7.59
CA LYS A 16 5.18 -2.05 7.04
C LYS A 16 4.33 -2.40 5.81
N LEU A 17 4.89 -3.16 4.87
CA LEU A 17 4.19 -3.57 3.64
C LEU A 17 2.98 -4.46 3.95
N LEU A 18 3.08 -5.39 4.89
CA LEU A 18 1.95 -6.19 5.37
C LEU A 18 0.84 -5.32 5.99
N GLY A 19 1.23 -4.28 6.75
CA GLY A 19 0.29 -3.32 7.32
C GLY A 19 -0.53 -2.60 6.24
N PHE A 20 0.12 -2.09 5.19
CA PHE A 20 -0.58 -1.46 4.07
C PHE A 20 -1.42 -2.46 3.27
N GLN A 21 -0.89 -3.65 2.99
CA GLN A 21 -1.63 -4.70 2.29
C GLN A 21 -2.90 -5.10 3.04
N SER A 22 -2.82 -5.23 4.37
CA SER A 22 -3.99 -5.55 5.21
C SER A 22 -5.06 -4.47 5.12
N ARG A 23 -4.68 -3.19 5.07
CA ARG A 23 -5.64 -2.08 4.92
C ARG A 23 -6.30 -2.09 3.54
N CYS A 24 -5.55 -2.39 2.48
CA CYS A 24 -6.11 -2.58 1.13
C CYS A 24 -7.15 -3.72 1.12
N LYS A 25 -6.81 -4.87 1.72
CA LYS A 25 -7.70 -6.02 1.85
C LYS A 25 -8.96 -5.72 2.67
N GLN A 26 -8.81 -4.99 3.78
CA GLN A 26 -9.95 -4.58 4.59
C GLN A 26 -10.95 -3.77 3.76
N ILE A 27 -10.50 -2.71 3.10
CA ILE A 27 -11.37 -1.81 2.35
C ILE A 27 -11.98 -2.56 1.14
N SER A 28 -11.19 -3.34 0.42
CA SER A 28 -11.68 -4.11 -0.74
C SER A 28 -12.68 -5.19 -0.35
N ASN A 29 -12.50 -5.88 0.78
CA ASN A 29 -13.47 -6.86 1.29
C ASN A 29 -14.80 -6.20 1.69
N GLU A 30 -14.75 -5.00 2.27
CA GLU A 30 -15.95 -4.25 2.65
C GLU A 30 -16.72 -3.71 1.44
N ILE A 31 -16.02 -3.42 0.33
CA ILE A 31 -16.63 -3.07 -0.96
C ILE A 31 -17.17 -4.33 -1.64
N GLY A 32 -16.35 -5.38 -1.76
CA GLY A 32 -16.67 -6.68 -2.33
C GLY A 32 -17.49 -6.61 -3.63
N GLU A 33 -18.43 -7.53 -3.77
CA GLU A 33 -19.41 -7.54 -4.88
C GLU A 33 -20.68 -6.72 -4.57
N ARG A 34 -20.59 -5.77 -3.64
CA ARG A 34 -21.77 -5.02 -3.19
C ARG A 34 -22.28 -4.10 -4.29
N LYS A 35 -23.61 -4.04 -4.43
CA LYS A 35 -24.29 -3.14 -5.37
C LYS A 35 -24.67 -1.79 -4.74
N SER A 36 -24.70 -1.71 -3.41
CA SER A 36 -25.02 -0.50 -2.67
C SER A 36 -24.34 -0.46 -1.30
N LEU A 37 -24.19 0.77 -0.79
CA LEU A 37 -23.71 1.10 0.55
C LEU A 37 -24.74 2.01 1.21
N THR A 38 -24.94 1.85 2.51
CA THR A 38 -25.62 2.85 3.35
C THR A 38 -24.74 4.11 3.47
N ILE A 39 -25.31 5.19 4.00
CA ILE A 39 -24.58 6.44 4.21
C ILE A 39 -23.40 6.20 5.17
N ASP A 40 -23.65 5.58 6.33
CA ASP A 40 -22.64 5.30 7.34
C ASP A 40 -21.50 4.41 6.80
N GLU A 41 -21.83 3.39 6.00
CA GLU A 41 -20.82 2.53 5.39
C GLU A 41 -19.96 3.28 4.36
N LYS A 42 -20.60 4.16 3.57
CA LYS A 42 -19.90 4.99 2.61
C LYS A 42 -18.95 5.95 3.33
N GLU A 43 -19.41 6.63 4.37
CA GLU A 43 -18.59 7.56 5.17
C GLU A 43 -17.39 6.84 5.80
N ARG A 44 -17.63 5.70 6.46
CA ARG A 44 -16.56 4.89 7.04
C ARG A 44 -15.54 4.41 6.00
N LEU A 45 -15.99 3.94 4.84
CA LEU A 45 -15.09 3.55 3.74
C LEU A 45 -14.28 4.74 3.23
N GLN A 46 -14.89 5.93 3.15
CA GLN A 46 -14.21 7.15 2.76
C GLN A 46 -13.12 7.56 3.76
N GLU A 47 -13.37 7.43 5.06
CA GLU A 47 -12.37 7.67 6.09
C GLU A 47 -11.19 6.69 5.97
N LEU A 48 -11.47 5.39 5.87
CA LEU A 48 -10.44 4.35 5.74
C LEU A 48 -9.56 4.56 4.49
N TYR A 49 -10.20 4.83 3.35
CA TYR A 49 -9.51 5.07 2.09
C TYR A 49 -8.71 6.39 2.11
N THR A 50 -9.27 7.44 2.72
CA THR A 50 -8.58 8.73 2.91
C THR A 50 -7.32 8.54 3.74
N SER A 51 -7.44 7.86 4.88
CA SER A 51 -6.30 7.57 5.76
C SER A 51 -5.23 6.76 5.03
N LEU A 52 -5.60 5.69 4.33
CA LEU A 52 -4.64 4.86 3.58
C LEU A 52 -3.90 5.68 2.51
N LYS A 53 -4.65 6.47 1.73
CA LYS A 53 -4.06 7.30 0.66
C LYS A 53 -3.18 8.41 1.22
N ALA A 54 -3.53 9.00 2.36
CA ALA A 54 -2.72 10.01 3.02
C ALA A 54 -1.40 9.42 3.53
N ASP A 55 -1.45 8.28 4.20
CA ASP A 55 -0.26 7.62 4.76
C ASP A 55 0.71 7.21 3.65
N LEU A 56 0.22 6.58 2.57
CA LEU A 56 1.09 6.19 1.44
C LEU A 56 1.74 7.40 0.75
N LYS A 57 1.01 8.52 0.65
CA LYS A 57 1.59 9.76 0.13
C LYS A 57 2.63 10.36 1.07
N ALA A 58 2.38 10.32 2.38
CA ALA A 58 3.32 10.79 3.38
C ALA A 58 4.60 9.97 3.38
N GLU A 59 4.49 8.64 3.36
CA GLU A 59 5.64 7.73 3.23
C GLU A 59 6.41 7.98 1.94
N SER A 60 5.73 8.05 0.79
CA SER A 60 6.39 8.34 -0.49
C SER A 60 7.12 9.69 -0.48
N ALA A 61 6.52 10.72 0.14
CA ALA A 61 7.15 12.02 0.28
C ALA A 61 8.34 12.00 1.25
N ALA A 62 8.27 11.21 2.33
CA ALA A 62 9.36 11.04 3.28
C ALA A 62 10.57 10.38 2.61
N LEU A 63 10.36 9.26 1.91
CA LEU A 63 11.41 8.54 1.17
C LEU A 63 12.09 9.43 0.12
N ARG A 64 11.30 10.30 -0.55
CA ARG A 64 11.86 11.27 -1.49
C ARG A 64 12.71 12.36 -0.80
N LYS A 65 12.35 12.75 0.43
CA LYS A 65 13.11 13.78 1.18
C LYS A 65 14.43 13.26 1.71
N CYS A 66 14.50 11.98 2.07
CA CYS A 66 15.70 11.31 2.55
C CYS A 66 16.32 10.39 1.49
N TRP A 67 16.18 10.74 0.20
CA TRP A 67 16.59 9.87 -0.91
C TRP A 67 18.06 9.42 -0.81
N ASP A 68 18.95 10.36 -0.46
CA ASP A 68 20.38 10.09 -0.34
C ASP A 68 20.75 9.30 0.93
N ASP A 69 19.81 9.15 1.86
CA ASP A 69 19.97 8.44 3.14
C ASP A 69 19.20 7.11 3.16
N LEU A 70 18.53 6.72 2.06
CA LEU A 70 17.83 5.45 1.99
C LEU A 70 18.82 4.31 2.10
N SER A 71 18.45 3.29 2.85
CA SER A 71 19.21 2.06 2.82
C SER A 71 19.06 1.36 1.47
N ARG A 72 19.97 0.42 1.21
CA ARG A 72 19.90 -0.40 0.01
C ARG A 72 18.61 -1.23 -0.05
N ALA A 73 18.12 -1.72 1.09
CA ALA A 73 16.87 -2.48 1.15
C ALA A 73 15.66 -1.57 0.86
N GLU A 74 15.68 -0.34 1.38
CA GLU A 74 14.61 0.63 1.14
C GLU A 74 14.56 1.05 -0.34
N GLU A 75 15.70 1.32 -0.97
CA GLU A 75 15.79 1.61 -2.40
C GLU A 75 15.27 0.46 -3.27
N CYS A 76 15.63 -0.77 -2.93
CA CYS A 76 15.30 -1.95 -3.74
C CYS A 76 13.85 -2.41 -3.58
N PHE A 77 13.30 -2.31 -2.37
CA PHE A 77 12.03 -2.94 -2.02
C PHE A 77 10.96 -1.95 -1.55
N TYR A 78 11.30 -1.04 -0.63
CA TYR A 78 10.30 -0.22 0.05
C TYR A 78 9.84 0.97 -0.80
N GLU A 79 10.77 1.80 -1.27
CA GLU A 79 10.47 2.96 -2.12
C GLU A 79 9.63 2.60 -3.36
N PRO A 80 10.04 1.62 -4.18
CA PRO A 80 9.30 1.32 -5.40
C PRO A 80 7.88 0.82 -5.10
N ALA A 81 7.70 0.04 -4.02
CA ALA A 81 6.37 -0.42 -3.60
C ALA A 81 5.48 0.74 -3.15
N ILE A 82 5.98 1.59 -2.25
CA ILE A 82 5.22 2.71 -1.68
C ILE A 82 4.84 3.72 -2.76
N ARG A 83 5.79 4.10 -3.62
CA ARG A 83 5.53 5.08 -4.68
C ARG A 83 4.49 4.57 -5.68
N LYS A 84 4.59 3.32 -6.14
CA LYS A 84 3.63 2.74 -7.09
C LYS A 84 2.25 2.54 -6.46
N ALA A 85 2.21 2.05 -5.21
CA ALA A 85 0.96 1.92 -4.46
C ALA A 85 0.24 3.27 -4.29
N ALA A 86 0.98 4.34 -3.95
CA ALA A 86 0.42 5.68 -3.84
C ALA A 86 -0.16 6.20 -5.18
N ILE A 87 0.47 5.85 -6.30
CA ILE A 87 -0.01 6.17 -7.65
C ILE A 87 -1.26 5.35 -8.01
N ALA A 88 -1.31 4.08 -7.63
CA ALA A 88 -2.43 3.17 -7.93
C ALA A 88 -3.76 3.66 -7.34
N LEU A 89 -3.73 4.28 -6.15
CA LEU A 89 -4.90 4.87 -5.47
C LEU A 89 -5.40 6.16 -6.14
N ARG A 90 -5.79 6.08 -7.42
CA ARG A 90 -6.24 7.21 -8.25
C ARG A 90 -7.57 7.84 -7.79
N PRO A 91 -8.63 7.08 -7.44
CA PRO A 91 -9.94 7.65 -7.12
C PRO A 91 -9.91 8.75 -6.07
N ALA A 92 -10.80 9.73 -6.22
CA ALA A 92 -10.98 10.81 -5.26
C ALA A 92 -11.54 10.26 -3.94
N THR A 93 -11.05 10.76 -2.80
CA THR A 93 -11.41 10.23 -1.48
C THR A 93 -12.87 10.44 -1.10
N ASN A 94 -13.53 11.45 -1.67
CA ASN A 94 -14.95 11.75 -1.47
C ASN A 94 -15.88 11.12 -2.52
N SER A 95 -15.35 10.29 -3.44
CA SER A 95 -16.13 9.63 -4.48
C SER A 95 -16.88 8.40 -3.96
N ASN A 96 -17.74 7.80 -4.79
CA ASN A 96 -18.51 6.61 -4.39
C ASN A 96 -17.65 5.34 -4.53
N PRO A 97 -17.44 4.54 -3.46
CA PRO A 97 -16.57 3.37 -3.49
C PRO A 97 -16.93 2.32 -4.54
N ILE A 98 -18.22 2.13 -4.82
CA ILE A 98 -18.70 1.11 -5.76
C ILE A 98 -18.48 1.55 -7.22
N THR A 99 -18.88 2.78 -7.54
CA THR A 99 -18.95 3.24 -8.95
C THR A 99 -17.69 3.96 -9.42
N SER A 100 -16.80 4.36 -8.51
CA SER A 100 -15.61 5.17 -8.83
C SER A 100 -14.33 4.33 -8.98
N GLY A 101 -14.46 3.01 -9.13
CA GLY A 101 -13.33 2.11 -9.39
C GLY A 101 -12.38 1.91 -8.20
N TRP A 102 -12.86 2.04 -6.96
CA TRP A 102 -12.01 1.86 -5.77
C TRP A 102 -11.49 0.44 -5.66
N PHE A 103 -12.33 -0.55 -5.94
CA PHE A 103 -11.94 -1.96 -5.86
C PHE A 103 -10.72 -2.26 -6.74
N SER A 104 -10.76 -1.86 -8.01
CA SER A 104 -9.62 -2.04 -8.92
C SER A 104 -8.37 -1.27 -8.45
N ALA A 105 -8.53 -0.03 -7.97
CA ALA A 105 -7.41 0.75 -7.46
C ALA A 105 -6.77 0.13 -6.19
N LEU A 106 -7.59 -0.43 -5.30
CA LEU A 106 -7.12 -1.15 -4.11
C LEU A 106 -6.44 -2.46 -4.47
N TYR A 107 -6.97 -3.19 -5.45
CA TYR A 107 -6.36 -4.41 -5.97
C TYR A 107 -5.00 -4.14 -6.62
N ASP A 108 -4.90 -3.10 -7.46
CA ASP A 108 -3.63 -2.67 -8.06
C ASP A 108 -2.61 -2.29 -6.96
N CYS A 109 -3.05 -1.51 -5.96
CA CYS A 109 -2.23 -1.10 -4.81
C CYS A 109 -1.73 -2.32 -4.00
N GLU A 110 -2.62 -3.28 -3.72
CA GLU A 110 -2.28 -4.52 -3.04
C GLU A 110 -1.29 -5.37 -3.84
N GLY A 111 -1.42 -5.39 -5.17
CA GLY A 111 -0.51 -6.09 -6.08
C GLY A 111 0.94 -5.62 -5.95
N GLU A 112 1.16 -4.31 -5.81
CA GLU A 112 2.50 -3.74 -5.61
C GLU A 112 3.15 -4.25 -4.32
N PHE A 113 2.39 -4.35 -3.23
CA PHE A 113 2.88 -4.91 -1.98
C PHE A 113 3.12 -6.42 -2.08
N SER A 114 2.19 -7.15 -2.69
CA SER A 114 2.27 -8.61 -2.82
C SER A 114 3.50 -9.03 -3.62
N TYR A 115 3.81 -8.32 -4.70
CA TYR A 115 4.99 -8.56 -5.51
C TYR A 115 6.28 -8.41 -4.71
N VAL A 116 6.40 -7.34 -3.92
CA VAL A 116 7.60 -7.09 -3.11
C VAL A 116 7.71 -8.09 -1.95
N LEU A 117 6.61 -8.36 -1.25
CA LEU A 117 6.58 -9.35 -0.16
C LEU A 117 7.04 -10.72 -0.63
N PHE A 118 6.59 -11.16 -1.81
CA PHE A 118 7.03 -12.42 -2.41
C PHE A 118 8.54 -12.45 -2.71
N ASN A 119 9.12 -11.32 -3.12
CA ASN A 119 10.57 -11.23 -3.34
C ASN A 119 11.35 -11.22 -2.02
N LEU A 120 10.84 -10.56 -0.98
CA LEU A 120 11.45 -10.56 0.35
C LEU A 120 11.46 -11.97 0.97
N GLU A 121 10.42 -12.77 0.76
CA GLU A 121 10.35 -14.15 1.26
C GLU A 121 11.40 -15.07 0.64
N LYS A 122 11.93 -14.72 -0.54
CA LYS A 122 13.00 -15.48 -1.22
C LYS A 122 14.40 -15.13 -0.75
N LEU A 123 14.57 -14.11 0.09
CA LEU A 123 15.88 -13.68 0.57
C LEU A 123 16.46 -14.57 1.68
N ASP A 124 15.76 -15.64 2.08
CA ASP A 124 16.23 -16.68 3.02
C ASP A 124 16.84 -16.08 4.32
N ILE A 125 16.11 -15.14 4.93
CA ILE A 125 16.46 -14.43 6.17
C ILE A 125 15.71 -15.02 7.36
#